data_AF-A0A6A2FZ86-F1
#
_entry.id   AF-A0A6A2FZ86-F1
#
_cell.length_a   1.000
_cell.length_b   1.000
_cell.length_c   1.000
_cell.angle_alpha   90.00
_cell.angle_beta   90.00
_cell.angle_gamma   90.00
#
_symmetry.space_group_name_H-M   'P 1'
#
loop_
_entity.id
_entity.type
_entity.pdbx_description
1 polymer ?
#
loop_
_entity_poly.entity_id
_entity_poly.type
_entity_poly.pdbx_seq_one_letter_code
_entity_poly.pdbx_strand_id
1 'polypeptide(L)'
;MEKKIFLMTSSYYPPYHIGGDATHVKYLSEELVKLGHEVHVMFSLDAYSYKKPDFNGDFKETDESNGVFLHPLKSPLGKSDLYLTYLTGKSTYVKKTFDNLLGEIKPDVVHHHNIFFLGYNILKKQGNYNNLYTAHDYWLICQRFDLMKYGQKECENKSCLSCTFHSKRLPQTWRGSKGFIQAVGDINTIIAPSNFMKKKLSKWLPVKANIVHIPNFAPAPPNDIKESGYSNYFLFVGVLEKYKGICNLLKVFIEHEKEIDAKLIIVGEGSLREKITDHIARNKLENKIIVLGWLSHHDLWSLYNGARALIVPSINLENNPLVALEAMSVGTPVTGKDSGGIGEIIGKVDKDIIFKGEGIEEIRLFLQNKKFYSKEKIKQIYARYYSLEGFMREYVSLIRNDNEAQVKASGSPSFKYL
;
A
#
# COMPACT_ATOMS: atom_id res chain seq x y z
N MET A 1 -14.60 12.24 -21.51
CA MET A 1 -14.50 12.98 -20.23
C MET A 1 -13.74 14.25 -20.52
N GLU A 2 -14.03 15.38 -19.87
CA GLU A 2 -13.19 16.57 -20.01
C GLU A 2 -11.76 16.23 -19.61
N LYS A 3 -10.77 16.65 -20.42
CA LYS A 3 -9.34 16.47 -20.10
C LYS A 3 -9.06 17.18 -18.78
N LYS A 4 -8.32 16.52 -17.90
CA LYS A 4 -7.90 17.05 -16.59
C LYS A 4 -6.41 16.87 -16.45
N ILE A 5 -5.80 17.75 -15.66
CA ILE A 5 -4.38 17.72 -15.34
C ILE A 5 -4.21 17.25 -13.89
N PHE A 6 -3.43 16.19 -13.71
CA PHE A 6 -3.17 15.57 -12.41
C PHE A 6 -1.74 15.81 -11.97
N LEU A 7 -1.55 16.18 -10.71
CA LEU A 7 -0.26 16.13 -10.03
C LEU A 7 -0.30 15.09 -8.91
N MET A 8 0.34 13.95 -9.15
CA MET A 8 0.54 12.90 -8.16
C MET A 8 1.79 13.22 -7.33
N THR A 9 1.73 13.05 -6.02
CA THR A 9 2.93 13.14 -5.18
C THR A 9 3.16 11.83 -4.45
N SER A 10 4.37 11.27 -4.52
CA SER A 10 4.70 10.06 -3.78
C SER A 10 6.15 10.01 -3.31
N SER A 11 6.42 9.35 -2.19
CA SER A 11 7.82 9.17 -1.75
C SER A 11 8.63 8.33 -2.74
N TYR A 12 7.96 7.44 -3.50
CA TYR A 12 8.61 6.51 -4.42
C TYR A 12 7.81 6.40 -5.73
N TYR A 13 8.48 6.10 -6.83
CA TYR A 13 7.84 5.81 -8.11
C TYR A 13 8.71 4.85 -8.94
N PRO A 14 8.14 3.84 -9.62
CA PRO A 14 8.93 2.91 -10.41
C PRO A 14 9.75 3.63 -11.52
N PRO A 15 10.97 3.18 -11.81
CA PRO A 15 11.60 1.96 -11.31
C PRO A 15 12.16 2.09 -9.88
N TYR A 16 12.31 3.31 -9.34
CA TYR A 16 12.92 3.59 -8.03
C TYR A 16 11.91 3.51 -6.88
N HIS A 17 11.53 2.29 -6.51
CA HIS A 17 10.47 2.10 -5.52
C HIS A 17 10.65 0.93 -4.57
N ILE A 18 9.84 0.95 -3.52
CA ILE A 18 9.78 -0.07 -2.47
C ILE A 18 8.31 -0.31 -2.16
N GLY A 19 7.88 -1.57 -2.17
CA GLY A 19 6.51 -1.92 -1.85
C GLY A 19 5.53 -1.66 -2.99
N GLY A 20 4.25 -1.97 -2.75
CA GLY A 20 3.21 -1.94 -3.77
C GLY A 20 2.51 -0.60 -3.95
N ASP A 21 2.66 0.34 -3.03
CA ASP A 21 2.03 1.67 -3.09
C ASP A 21 2.54 2.48 -4.28
N ALA A 22 3.85 2.46 -4.55
CA ALA A 22 4.40 3.12 -5.74
C ALA A 22 3.93 2.47 -7.05
N THR A 23 3.77 1.14 -7.05
CA THR A 23 3.21 0.39 -8.18
C THR A 23 1.76 0.78 -8.44
N HIS A 24 0.96 1.01 -7.38
CA HIS A 24 -0.38 1.55 -7.50
C HIS A 24 -0.38 2.93 -8.16
N VAL A 25 0.51 3.84 -7.75
CA VAL A 25 0.62 5.19 -8.35
C VAL A 25 0.96 5.10 -9.84
N LYS A 26 1.89 4.21 -10.23
CA LYS A 26 2.24 3.97 -11.63
C LYS A 26 1.02 3.55 -12.45
N TYR A 27 0.35 2.47 -12.06
CA TYR A 27 -0.77 1.95 -12.84
C TYR A 27 -1.94 2.93 -12.90
N LEU A 28 -2.24 3.64 -11.80
CA LEU A 28 -3.26 4.69 -11.80
C LEU A 28 -2.90 5.82 -12.78
N SER A 29 -1.64 6.26 -12.76
CA SER A 29 -1.16 7.33 -13.65
C SER A 29 -1.27 6.93 -15.13
N GLU A 30 -0.80 5.73 -15.47
CA GLU A 30 -0.86 5.20 -16.83
C GLU A 30 -2.31 5.02 -17.32
N GLU A 31 -3.21 4.58 -16.44
CA GLU A 31 -4.62 4.43 -16.80
C GLU A 31 -5.33 5.77 -17.00
N LEU A 32 -5.00 6.78 -16.20
CA LEU A 32 -5.49 8.15 -16.41
C LEU A 32 -5.00 8.75 -17.73
N VAL A 33 -3.75 8.49 -18.12
CA VAL A 33 -3.22 8.89 -19.43
C VAL A 33 -4.00 8.23 -20.57
N LYS A 34 -4.30 6.93 -20.47
CA LYS A 34 -5.13 6.22 -21.47
C LYS A 34 -6.54 6.79 -21.59
N LEU A 35 -7.10 7.32 -20.49
CA LEU A 35 -8.40 8.01 -20.49
C LEU A 35 -8.33 9.44 -21.06
N GLY A 36 -7.15 9.89 -21.52
CA GLY A 36 -6.93 11.19 -22.15
C GLY A 36 -6.60 12.32 -21.18
N HIS A 37 -6.28 12.00 -19.92
CA HIS A 37 -5.83 12.98 -18.93
C HIS A 37 -4.32 13.24 -19.03
N GLU A 38 -3.89 14.40 -18.56
CA GLU A 38 -2.48 14.74 -18.42
C GLU A 38 -2.03 14.43 -16.99
N VAL A 39 -0.93 13.71 -16.82
CA VAL A 39 -0.51 13.23 -15.50
C VAL A 39 0.96 13.53 -15.26
N HIS A 40 1.21 14.21 -14.15
CA HIS A 40 2.53 14.52 -13.63
C HIS A 40 2.76 13.77 -12.32
N VAL A 41 3.96 13.25 -12.10
CA VAL A 41 4.31 12.55 -10.85
C VAL A 41 5.57 13.14 -10.24
N MET A 42 5.43 13.71 -9.04
CA MET A 42 6.54 14.19 -8.22
C MET A 42 6.96 13.12 -7.20
N PHE A 43 8.24 12.73 -7.21
CA PHE A 43 8.75 11.68 -6.31
C PHE A 43 10.20 11.88 -5.86
N SER A 44 10.62 11.25 -4.75
CA SER A 44 11.94 11.50 -4.14
C SER A 44 12.98 10.43 -4.46
N LEU A 45 14.05 10.83 -5.17
CA LEU A 45 15.23 9.98 -5.36
C LEU A 45 16.04 9.83 -4.06
N ASP A 46 16.02 10.84 -3.19
CA ASP A 46 16.66 10.80 -1.88
C ASP A 46 16.01 9.74 -0.97
N ALA A 47 14.68 9.65 -0.97
CA ALA A 47 13.95 8.64 -0.21
C ALA A 47 14.35 7.22 -0.65
N TYR A 48 14.50 7.00 -1.96
CA TYR A 48 14.96 5.73 -2.50
C TYR A 48 16.43 5.43 -2.14
N SER A 49 17.34 6.39 -2.31
CA SER A 49 18.77 6.24 -1.98
C SER A 49 19.02 6.00 -0.49
N TYR A 50 18.15 6.52 0.39
CA TYR A 50 18.19 6.22 1.82
C TYR A 50 17.99 4.73 2.11
N LYS A 51 17.17 4.04 1.31
CA LYS A 51 16.86 2.62 1.45
C LYS A 51 17.76 1.71 0.62
N LYS A 52 18.35 2.23 -0.45
CA LYS A 52 19.30 1.54 -1.33
C LYS A 52 20.59 2.39 -1.41
N PRO A 53 21.50 2.27 -0.42
CA PRO A 53 22.69 3.11 -0.34
C PRO A 53 23.62 3.04 -1.56
N ASP A 54 23.62 1.91 -2.27
CA ASP A 54 24.44 1.66 -3.46
C ASP A 54 23.87 2.32 -4.74
N PHE A 55 22.74 3.02 -4.64
CA PHE A 55 22.13 3.73 -5.76
C PHE A 55 22.79 5.10 -5.96
N ASN A 56 23.44 5.29 -7.10
CA ASN A 56 24.18 6.52 -7.43
C ASN A 56 23.34 7.64 -8.06
N GLY A 57 22.02 7.47 -8.21
CA GLY A 57 21.14 8.62 -8.48
C GLY A 57 21.22 9.23 -9.88
N ASP A 58 21.76 8.50 -10.87
CA ASP A 58 21.72 8.90 -12.28
C ASP A 58 20.36 8.52 -12.87
N PHE A 59 19.39 9.43 -12.69
CA PHE A 59 18.17 9.41 -13.46
C PHE A 59 18.46 10.05 -14.82
N LYS A 60 18.42 9.25 -15.88
CA LYS A 60 18.36 9.83 -17.23
C LYS A 60 16.92 10.32 -17.41
N GLU A 61 16.74 11.63 -17.47
CA GLU A 61 15.50 12.27 -17.91
C GLU A 61 15.09 11.65 -19.25
N THR A 62 14.14 10.72 -19.20
CA THR A 62 13.20 10.53 -20.28
C THR A 62 11.92 11.15 -19.74
N ASP A 63 11.59 12.33 -20.24
CA ASP A 63 10.51 13.19 -19.72
C ASP A 63 9.16 12.48 -19.59
N GLU A 64 8.99 11.34 -20.25
CA GLU A 64 7.76 10.56 -20.24
C GLU A 64 8.03 9.07 -20.01
N SER A 65 7.34 8.49 -19.03
CA SER A 65 7.21 7.03 -18.89
C SER A 65 5.77 6.66 -19.23
N ASN A 66 5.56 6.04 -20.39
CA ASN A 66 4.22 5.69 -20.89
C ASN A 66 3.24 6.89 -20.92
N GLY A 67 3.72 8.08 -21.30
CA GLY A 67 2.93 9.32 -21.37
C GLY A 67 2.71 10.01 -20.02
N VAL A 68 3.38 9.57 -18.95
CA VAL A 68 3.38 10.22 -17.63
C VAL A 68 4.60 11.11 -17.49
N PHE A 69 4.40 12.39 -17.19
CA PHE A 69 5.48 13.36 -16.95
C PHE A 69 6.10 13.16 -15.56
N LEU A 70 7.41 12.98 -15.49
CA LEU A 70 8.12 12.63 -14.25
C LEU A 70 8.91 13.81 -13.68
N HIS A 71 8.73 14.08 -12.38
CA HIS A 71 9.38 15.17 -11.64
C HIS A 71 10.18 14.63 -10.45
N PRO A 72 11.38 14.07 -10.67
CA PRO A 72 12.21 13.54 -9.60
C PRO A 72 12.78 14.66 -8.70
N LEU A 73 12.73 14.45 -7.39
CA LEU A 73 13.27 15.34 -6.37
C LEU A 73 14.63 14.82 -5.91
N LYS A 74 15.64 15.70 -5.99
CA LYS A 74 17.00 15.47 -5.49
C LYS A 74 17.46 16.71 -4.73
N SER A 75 17.28 16.68 -3.42
CA SER A 75 17.61 17.79 -2.53
C SER A 75 19.11 18.06 -2.53
N PRO A 76 19.56 19.33 -2.57
CA PRO A 76 20.96 19.68 -2.40
C PRO A 76 21.51 19.28 -1.02
N LEU A 77 20.64 19.05 -0.03
CA LEU A 77 21.02 18.55 1.30
C LEU A 77 21.05 17.00 1.36
N GLY A 78 20.65 16.32 0.28
CA GLY A 78 20.54 14.86 0.20
C GLY A 78 19.80 14.27 1.40
N LYS A 79 20.41 13.26 2.04
CA LYS A 79 19.82 12.54 3.19
C LYS A 79 19.49 13.46 4.37
N SER A 80 20.19 14.57 4.55
CA SER A 80 19.93 15.54 5.63
C SER A 80 18.52 16.16 5.53
N ASP A 81 18.01 16.37 4.31
CA ASP A 81 16.64 16.88 4.11
C ASP A 81 15.60 15.89 4.65
N LEU A 82 15.83 14.58 4.47
CA LEU A 82 14.94 13.53 4.97
C LEU A 82 14.88 13.52 6.50
N TYR A 83 16.03 13.68 7.16
CA TYR A 83 16.10 13.75 8.63
C TYR A 83 15.39 15.00 9.16
N LEU A 84 15.63 16.17 8.54
CA LEU A 84 14.95 17.41 8.90
C LEU A 84 13.44 17.30 8.66
N THR A 85 13.02 16.68 7.57
CA THR A 85 11.61 16.43 7.27
C THR A 85 10.97 15.52 8.29
N TYR A 86 11.65 14.45 8.71
CA TYR A 86 11.17 13.58 9.78
C TYR A 86 10.97 14.36 11.10
N LEU A 87 11.94 15.19 11.47
CA LEU A 87 11.96 15.91 12.75
C LEU A 87 11.01 17.11 12.80
N THR A 88 10.80 17.80 11.68
CA THR A 88 10.00 19.03 11.63
C THR A 88 8.65 18.85 10.94
N GLY A 89 8.48 17.75 10.21
CA GLY A 89 7.33 17.48 9.35
C GLY A 89 7.36 18.29 8.04
N LYS A 90 8.42 19.04 7.75
CA LYS A 90 8.49 19.96 6.61
C LYS A 90 9.80 19.80 5.84
N SER A 91 9.72 19.87 4.52
CA SER A 91 10.88 20.15 3.66
C SER A 91 10.66 21.46 2.91
N THR A 92 11.61 22.38 3.02
CA THR A 92 11.57 23.66 2.27
C THR A 92 11.85 23.42 0.78
N TYR A 93 12.78 22.53 0.46
CA TYR A 93 13.12 22.18 -0.93
C TYR A 93 11.95 21.51 -1.64
N VAL A 94 11.36 20.47 -1.03
CA VAL A 94 10.20 19.78 -1.61
C VAL A 94 9.03 20.75 -1.79
N LYS A 95 8.78 21.60 -0.79
CA LYS A 95 7.69 22.59 -0.88
C LYS A 95 7.91 23.60 -1.99
N LYS A 96 9.10 24.18 -2.11
CA LYS A 96 9.41 25.13 -3.19
C LYS A 96 9.22 24.48 -4.56
N THR A 97 9.68 23.25 -4.72
CA THR A 97 9.54 22.51 -5.98
C THR A 97 8.07 22.22 -6.29
N PHE A 98 7.30 21.76 -5.29
CA PHE A 98 5.87 21.56 -5.41
C PHE A 98 5.12 22.84 -5.82
N ASP A 99 5.47 23.99 -5.22
CA ASP A 99 4.83 25.28 -5.51
C ASP A 99 5.11 25.77 -6.92
N ASN A 100 6.35 25.58 -7.40
CA ASN A 100 6.72 25.87 -8.78
C ASN A 100 5.88 25.03 -9.75
N LEU A 101 5.79 23.71 -9.50
CA LEU A 101 4.98 22.79 -10.31
C LEU A 101 3.50 23.19 -10.32
N LEU A 102 2.93 23.59 -9.18
CA LEU A 102 1.55 24.09 -9.12
C LEU A 102 1.35 25.34 -9.99
N GLY A 103 2.33 26.25 -10.03
CA GLY A 103 2.27 27.46 -10.85
C GLY A 103 2.42 27.21 -12.35
N GLU A 104 3.28 26.26 -12.72
CA GLU A 104 3.58 25.88 -14.11
C GLU A 104 2.44 25.03 -14.71
N ILE A 105 2.06 23.96 -14.01
CA ILE A 105 1.13 22.94 -14.52
C ILE A 105 -0.33 23.32 -14.28
N LYS A 106 -0.62 24.04 -13.17
CA LYS A 106 -1.98 24.41 -12.74
C LYS A 106 -2.94 23.21 -12.73
N PRO A 107 -2.65 22.17 -11.93
CA PRO A 107 -3.41 20.92 -11.96
C PRO A 107 -4.87 21.12 -11.52
N ASP A 108 -5.79 20.34 -12.10
CA ASP A 108 -7.17 20.22 -11.64
C ASP A 108 -7.28 19.35 -10.38
N VAL A 109 -6.38 18.38 -10.25
CA VAL A 109 -6.35 17.40 -9.16
C VAL A 109 -4.93 17.24 -8.66
N VAL A 110 -4.73 17.39 -7.36
CA VAL A 110 -3.49 16.97 -6.68
C VAL A 110 -3.82 15.75 -5.85
N HIS A 111 -3.08 14.65 -6.04
CA HIS A 111 -3.35 13.40 -5.35
C HIS A 111 -2.11 12.84 -4.67
N HIS A 112 -2.17 12.80 -3.34
CA HIS A 112 -1.05 12.43 -2.48
C HIS A 112 -1.08 10.93 -2.14
N HIS A 113 0.06 10.26 -2.29
CA HIS A 113 0.26 8.84 -2.03
C HIS A 113 1.54 8.60 -1.23
N ASN A 114 1.45 8.19 0.04
CA ASN A 114 2.62 7.94 0.90
C ASN A 114 3.66 9.07 0.86
N ILE A 115 3.46 10.09 1.70
CA ILE A 115 4.26 11.32 1.71
C ILE A 115 5.27 11.37 2.88
N PHE A 116 5.64 10.22 3.44
CA PHE A 116 6.45 10.13 4.67
C PHE A 116 7.70 11.03 4.64
N PHE A 117 8.38 11.10 3.50
CA PHE A 117 9.61 11.89 3.30
C PHE A 117 9.42 13.19 2.50
N LEU A 118 8.19 13.51 2.09
CA LEU A 118 7.90 14.77 1.38
C LEU A 118 7.50 15.90 2.34
N GLY A 119 7.04 15.55 3.54
CA GLY A 119 6.57 16.49 4.56
C GLY A 119 5.08 16.82 4.42
N TYR A 120 4.44 17.24 5.52
CA TYR A 120 3.01 17.56 5.52
C TYR A 120 2.70 18.88 4.81
N ASN A 121 3.70 19.72 4.59
CA ASN A 121 3.51 21.06 4.05
C ASN A 121 3.02 21.07 2.58
N ILE A 122 3.18 19.97 1.84
CA ILE A 122 2.58 19.82 0.50
C ILE A 122 1.07 19.50 0.55
N LEU A 123 0.53 19.10 1.70
CA LEU A 123 -0.91 18.87 1.86
C LEU A 123 -1.71 20.17 1.96
N LYS A 124 -1.04 21.27 2.33
CA LYS A 124 -1.69 22.59 2.45
C LYS A 124 -2.16 23.05 1.09
N LYS A 125 -3.45 23.33 0.96
CA LYS A 125 -4.06 23.71 -0.31
C LYS A 125 -3.69 25.14 -0.68
N GLN A 126 -3.18 25.35 -1.90
CA GLN A 126 -2.70 26.66 -2.36
C GLN A 126 -3.41 27.19 -3.60
N GLY A 127 -4.32 26.42 -4.18
CA GLY A 127 -5.03 26.78 -5.39
C GLY A 127 -6.40 26.10 -5.47
N ASN A 128 -7.08 26.33 -6.59
CA ASN A 128 -8.39 25.76 -6.84
C ASN A 128 -8.28 24.40 -7.55
N TYR A 129 -7.72 23.41 -6.87
CA TYR A 129 -7.63 22.02 -7.33
C TYR A 129 -8.36 21.09 -6.36
N ASN A 130 -8.77 19.91 -6.80
CA ASN A 130 -9.24 18.87 -5.87
C ASN A 130 -8.04 18.21 -5.17
N ASN A 131 -7.97 18.33 -3.85
CA ASN A 131 -6.87 17.85 -3.03
C ASN A 131 -7.19 16.47 -2.43
N LEU A 132 -6.65 15.41 -3.02
CA LEU A 132 -6.93 14.02 -2.66
C LEU A 132 -5.77 13.37 -1.90
N TYR A 133 -6.07 12.41 -1.04
CA TYR A 133 -5.06 11.62 -0.34
C TYR A 133 -5.46 10.14 -0.29
N THR A 134 -4.67 9.25 -0.87
CA THR A 134 -4.83 7.79 -0.66
C THR A 134 -3.97 7.34 0.51
N ALA A 135 -4.62 6.81 1.54
CA ALA A 135 -3.96 6.31 2.74
C ALA A 135 -3.41 4.90 2.50
N HIS A 136 -2.16 4.82 2.04
CA HIS A 136 -1.44 3.54 1.92
C HIS A 136 -0.98 3.00 3.28
N ASP A 137 -0.85 3.87 4.28
CA ASP A 137 -0.47 3.58 5.66
C ASP A 137 -1.23 4.48 6.65
N TYR A 138 -0.89 4.39 7.94
CA TYR A 138 -1.50 5.19 9.01
C TYR A 138 -0.70 6.44 9.34
N TRP A 139 0.13 6.96 8.44
CA TRP A 139 1.03 8.08 8.71
C TRP A 139 0.31 9.34 9.18
N LEU A 140 -0.92 9.62 8.71
CA LEU A 140 -1.69 10.78 9.18
C LEU A 140 -2.06 10.74 10.67
N ILE A 141 -2.14 9.54 11.26
CA ILE A 141 -2.64 9.34 12.64
C ILE A 141 -1.64 8.65 13.57
N CYS A 142 -0.53 8.12 13.05
CA CYS A 142 0.43 7.32 13.80
C CYS A 142 1.88 7.75 13.52
N GLN A 143 2.64 8.07 14.57
CA GLN A 143 4.08 8.37 14.46
C GLN A 143 4.91 7.16 13.99
N ARG A 144 4.38 5.95 14.21
CA ARG A 144 4.99 4.72 13.72
C ARG A 144 4.54 4.31 12.32
N PHE A 145 3.58 5.02 11.70
CA PHE A 145 2.90 4.73 10.42
C PHE A 145 2.17 3.37 10.32
N ASP A 146 2.52 2.37 11.13
CA ASP A 146 1.99 1.01 11.10
C ASP A 146 0.78 0.76 12.03
N LEU A 147 0.45 1.75 12.88
CA LEU A 147 -0.58 1.63 13.93
C LEU A 147 -0.34 0.49 14.93
N MET A 148 0.89 -0.02 15.02
CA MET A 148 1.27 -1.07 15.95
C MET A 148 1.85 -0.48 17.22
N LYS A 149 1.13 -0.61 18.33
CA LYS A 149 1.56 -0.17 19.66
C LYS A 149 2.81 -0.93 20.07
N TYR A 150 3.89 -0.19 20.31
CA TYR A 150 5.21 -0.73 20.63
C TYR A 150 5.75 -1.71 19.56
N GLY A 151 5.14 -1.75 18.37
CA GLY A 151 5.44 -2.73 17.33
C GLY A 151 4.93 -4.15 17.62
N GLN A 152 4.00 -4.33 18.56
CA GLN A 152 3.56 -5.67 19.00
C GLN A 152 2.09 -5.94 18.72
N LYS A 153 1.20 -4.99 19.03
CA LYS A 153 -0.25 -5.16 18.90
C LYS A 153 -0.91 -3.95 18.27
N GLU A 154 -2.15 -4.11 17.81
CA GLU A 154 -2.94 -2.99 17.33
C GLU A 154 -3.01 -1.86 18.37
N CYS A 155 -2.88 -0.62 17.92
CA CYS A 155 -3.02 0.54 18.79
C CYS A 155 -4.49 0.80 19.12
N GLU A 156 -4.77 0.96 20.42
CA GLU A 156 -6.09 1.31 20.94
C GLU A 156 -6.12 2.70 21.60
N ASN A 157 -4.97 3.21 22.05
CA ASN A 157 -4.83 4.50 22.73
C ASN A 157 -3.57 5.30 22.30
N LYS A 158 -3.67 6.63 22.30
CA LYS A 158 -2.67 7.57 21.77
C LYS A 158 -1.53 7.94 22.75
N SER A 159 -0.96 6.99 23.49
CA SER A 159 0.31 7.23 24.22
C SER A 159 1.54 7.16 23.29
N CYS A 160 1.60 8.10 22.34
CA CYS A 160 2.54 8.06 21.21
C CYS A 160 4.00 8.29 21.62
N LEU A 161 4.28 9.16 22.61
CA LEU A 161 5.65 9.44 23.07
C LEU A 161 6.34 8.16 23.59
N SER A 162 5.69 7.48 24.54
CA SER A 162 6.17 6.19 25.07
C SER A 162 6.34 5.16 23.95
N CYS A 163 5.38 5.13 22.99
CA CYS A 163 5.44 4.23 21.84
C CYS A 163 6.70 4.48 21.00
N THR A 164 7.00 5.72 20.63
CA THR A 164 8.16 6.05 19.79
C THR A 164 9.47 5.76 20.50
N PHE A 165 9.60 6.08 21.80
CA PHE A 165 10.81 5.77 22.57
C PHE A 165 11.08 4.27 22.64
N HIS A 166 10.08 3.46 22.99
CA HIS A 166 10.22 1.99 23.01
C HIS A 166 10.60 1.45 21.62
N SER A 167 10.13 2.11 20.57
CA SER A 167 10.40 1.76 19.18
C SER A 167 11.73 2.29 18.65
N LYS A 168 12.56 2.92 19.50
CA LYS A 168 13.83 3.57 19.13
C LYS A 168 13.66 4.60 18.01
N ARG A 169 12.53 5.32 18.01
CA ARG A 169 12.22 6.40 17.07
C ARG A 169 12.11 7.72 17.81
N LEU A 170 12.62 8.79 17.20
CA LEU A 170 12.48 10.13 17.75
C LEU A 170 11.01 10.59 17.65
N PRO A 171 10.42 11.14 18.72
CA PRO A 171 9.04 11.63 18.68
C PRO A 171 8.84 12.78 17.68
N GLN A 172 7.72 12.73 16.96
CA GLN A 172 7.31 13.74 15.97
C GLN A 172 6.31 14.73 16.61
N THR A 173 6.81 15.68 17.39
CA THR A 173 5.99 16.65 18.15
C THR A 173 5.18 17.60 17.26
N TRP A 174 5.65 17.85 16.03
CA TRP A 174 4.95 18.66 15.03
C TRP A 174 3.56 18.16 14.65
N ARG A 175 3.22 16.90 14.96
CA ARG A 175 1.89 16.32 14.70
C ARG A 175 0.78 16.92 15.55
N GLY A 176 1.11 17.59 16.65
CA GLY A 176 0.16 18.40 17.43
C GLY A 176 0.09 19.86 16.99
N SER A 177 0.92 20.28 16.02
CA SER A 177 0.99 21.69 15.62
C SER A 177 -0.23 22.11 14.80
N LYS A 178 -0.63 23.39 14.94
CA LYS A 178 -1.68 24.01 14.10
C LYS A 178 -1.39 23.83 12.61
N GLY A 179 -0.12 23.89 12.21
CA GLY A 179 0.29 23.74 10.82
C GLY A 179 -0.05 22.37 10.23
N PHE A 180 0.17 21.29 10.98
CA PHE A 180 -0.18 19.93 10.55
C PHE A 180 -1.69 19.73 10.52
N ILE A 181 -2.39 20.15 11.58
CA ILE A 181 -3.85 20.02 11.68
C ILE A 181 -4.54 20.74 10.51
N GLN A 182 -4.11 21.96 10.19
CA GLN A 182 -4.61 22.70 9.03
C GLN A 182 -4.32 21.97 7.72
N ALA A 183 -3.09 21.48 7.52
CA ALA A 183 -2.71 20.79 6.29
C ALA A 183 -3.55 19.50 6.06
N VAL A 184 -3.89 18.78 7.12
CA VAL A 184 -4.82 17.64 7.03
C VAL A 184 -6.26 18.10 6.73
N GLY A 185 -6.68 19.23 7.29
CA GLY A 185 -7.99 19.83 7.03
C GLY A 185 -8.16 20.37 5.61
N ASP A 186 -7.07 20.69 4.92
CA ASP A 186 -7.05 21.15 3.53
C ASP A 186 -7.23 20.00 2.51
N ILE A 187 -7.21 18.74 2.94
CA ILE A 187 -7.50 17.58 2.10
C ILE A 187 -9.01 17.52 1.85
N ASN A 188 -9.42 17.56 0.58
CA ASN A 188 -10.83 17.49 0.18
C ASN A 188 -11.40 16.10 0.45
N THR A 189 -10.72 15.05 -0.01
CA THR A 189 -11.16 13.67 0.19
C THR A 189 -9.98 12.74 0.48
N ILE A 190 -10.14 11.89 1.50
CA ILE A 190 -9.21 10.82 1.83
C ILE A 190 -9.79 9.49 1.33
N ILE A 191 -9.02 8.78 0.51
CA ILE A 191 -9.32 7.43 0.05
C ILE A 191 -8.67 6.42 1.01
N ALA A 192 -9.49 5.59 1.64
CA ALA A 192 -9.05 4.48 2.47
C ALA A 192 -9.20 3.15 1.68
N PRO A 193 -8.14 2.34 1.51
CA PRO A 193 -8.22 1.04 0.83
C PRO A 193 -9.04 -0.04 1.54
N SER A 194 -9.39 0.15 2.82
CA SER A 194 -10.21 -0.79 3.58
C SER A 194 -11.18 -0.07 4.52
N ASN A 195 -12.29 -0.73 4.86
CA ASN A 195 -13.23 -0.21 5.84
C ASN A 195 -12.60 -0.15 7.24
N PHE A 196 -11.72 -1.09 7.57
CA PHE A 196 -10.90 -1.04 8.77
C PHE A 196 -10.11 0.27 8.85
N MET A 197 -9.38 0.61 7.78
CA MET A 197 -8.60 1.85 7.74
C MET A 197 -9.50 3.08 7.79
N LYS A 198 -10.61 3.09 7.03
CA LYS A 198 -11.60 4.17 7.07
C LYS A 198 -12.07 4.42 8.51
N LYS A 199 -12.44 3.37 9.25
CA LYS A 199 -12.84 3.46 10.67
C LYS A 199 -11.73 4.04 11.55
N LYS A 200 -10.48 3.62 11.37
CA LYS A 200 -9.34 4.15 12.14
C LYS A 200 -9.07 5.62 11.84
N LEU A 201 -9.06 6.01 10.57
CA LEU A 201 -8.87 7.40 10.15
C LEU A 201 -10.02 8.28 10.68
N SER A 202 -11.28 7.88 10.49
CA SER A 202 -12.44 8.62 11.01
C SER A 202 -12.40 8.83 12.52
N LYS A 203 -11.89 7.85 13.27
CA LYS A 203 -11.77 7.95 14.73
C LYS A 203 -10.63 8.89 15.16
N TRP A 204 -9.50 8.88 14.44
CA TRP A 204 -8.23 9.40 14.97
C TRP A 204 -7.62 10.57 14.23
N LEU A 205 -8.15 10.96 13.07
CA LEU A 205 -7.72 12.20 12.42
C LEU A 205 -7.95 13.40 13.37
N PRO A 206 -7.08 14.42 13.30
CA PRO A 206 -7.21 15.61 14.13
C PRO A 206 -8.34 16.54 13.66
N VAL A 207 -8.96 16.25 12.52
CA VAL A 207 -10.01 17.05 11.87
C VAL A 207 -11.09 16.12 11.33
N LYS A 208 -12.30 16.65 11.16
CA LYS A 208 -13.34 15.98 10.39
C LYS A 208 -12.96 16.04 8.91
N ALA A 209 -12.75 14.89 8.29
CA ALA A 209 -12.41 14.77 6.88
C ALA A 209 -13.47 13.97 6.14
N ASN A 210 -13.66 14.22 4.84
CA ASN A 210 -14.40 13.33 3.97
C ASN A 210 -13.54 12.09 3.70
N ILE A 211 -14.01 10.91 4.12
CA ILE A 211 -13.26 9.66 3.95
C ILE A 211 -14.12 8.66 3.19
N VAL A 212 -13.66 8.26 2.01
CA VAL A 212 -14.31 7.26 1.17
C VAL A 212 -13.55 5.93 1.24
N HIS A 213 -14.27 4.83 1.04
CA HIS A 213 -13.65 3.51 0.90
C HIS A 213 -13.59 3.22 -0.59
N ILE A 214 -12.38 3.06 -1.13
CA ILE A 214 -12.13 2.54 -2.48
C ILE A 214 -10.96 1.57 -2.31
N PRO A 215 -11.14 0.25 -2.53
CA PRO A 215 -10.08 -0.73 -2.32
C PRO A 215 -8.91 -0.50 -3.27
N ASN A 216 -7.74 -1.04 -2.94
CA ASN A 216 -6.66 -1.12 -3.94
C ASN A 216 -7.08 -2.04 -5.09
N PHE A 217 -6.38 -1.93 -6.20
CA PHE A 217 -6.50 -2.82 -7.34
C PHE A 217 -5.19 -3.55 -7.60
N ALA A 218 -5.28 -4.70 -8.26
CA ALA A 218 -4.13 -5.34 -8.91
C ALA A 218 -4.27 -5.25 -10.44
N PRO A 219 -3.16 -5.31 -11.19
CA PRO A 219 -3.21 -5.43 -12.64
C PRO A 219 -3.89 -6.74 -13.04
N ALA A 220 -4.50 -6.75 -14.23
CA ALA A 220 -4.97 -7.99 -14.83
C ALA A 220 -3.78 -8.93 -15.07
N PRO A 221 -3.96 -10.24 -14.87
CA PRO A 221 -2.90 -11.20 -15.18
C PRO A 221 -2.63 -11.21 -16.70
N PRO A 222 -1.41 -11.60 -17.13
CA PRO A 222 -1.12 -11.77 -18.55
C PRO A 222 -2.01 -12.88 -19.15
N ASN A 223 -2.29 -12.79 -20.45
CA ASN A 223 -3.12 -13.77 -21.16
C ASN A 223 -2.55 -15.19 -21.07
N ASP A 224 -1.22 -15.30 -21.23
CA ASP A 224 -0.52 -16.59 -21.22
C ASP A 224 0.31 -16.72 -19.94
N ILE A 225 -0.28 -17.34 -18.92
CA ILE A 225 0.41 -17.66 -17.67
C ILE A 225 1.09 -19.02 -17.82
N LYS A 226 2.42 -19.03 -17.72
CA LYS A 226 3.21 -20.27 -17.76
C LYS A 226 2.93 -21.14 -16.52
N GLU A 227 3.20 -22.43 -16.63
CA GLU A 227 3.23 -23.30 -15.47
C GLU A 227 4.40 -22.95 -14.55
N SER A 228 4.22 -23.10 -13.24
CA SER A 228 5.25 -22.79 -12.26
C SER A 228 6.35 -23.85 -12.17
N GLY A 229 6.14 -25.04 -12.72
CA GLY A 229 6.99 -26.21 -12.52
C GLY A 229 6.87 -26.85 -11.14
N TYR A 230 5.99 -26.32 -10.27
CA TYR A 230 5.69 -26.89 -8.96
C TYR A 230 4.28 -27.47 -8.94
N SER A 231 4.14 -28.64 -8.33
CA SER A 231 2.85 -29.27 -8.07
C SER A 231 2.53 -29.23 -6.59
N ASN A 232 1.25 -29.06 -6.24
CA ASN A 232 0.73 -29.23 -4.89
C ASN A 232 1.49 -28.40 -3.83
N TYR A 233 1.28 -27.08 -3.82
CA TYR A 233 1.94 -26.19 -2.87
C TYR A 233 1.04 -25.08 -2.35
N PHE A 234 1.35 -24.61 -1.13
CA PHE A 234 0.94 -23.33 -0.61
C PHE A 234 2.00 -22.27 -0.92
N LEU A 235 1.57 -21.03 -1.09
CA LEU A 235 2.45 -19.92 -1.45
C LEU A 235 2.47 -18.87 -0.35
N PHE A 236 3.65 -18.32 -0.07
CA PHE A 236 3.86 -17.07 0.65
C PHE A 236 4.63 -16.11 -0.26
N VAL A 237 4.15 -14.87 -0.38
CA VAL A 237 4.84 -13.81 -1.13
C VAL A 237 4.93 -12.55 -0.28
N GLY A 238 6.14 -12.06 -0.05
CA GLY A 238 6.36 -10.81 0.66
C GLY A 238 7.75 -10.66 1.27
N VAL A 239 8.03 -9.48 1.81
CA VAL A 239 9.31 -9.22 2.49
C VAL A 239 9.51 -10.18 3.68
N LEU A 240 10.67 -10.83 3.77
CA LEU A 240 11.00 -11.81 4.80
C LEU A 240 11.37 -11.11 6.12
N GLU A 241 10.35 -10.57 6.77
CA GLU A 241 10.45 -9.83 8.02
C GLU A 241 9.44 -10.35 9.04
N LYS A 242 9.76 -10.19 10.33
CA LYS A 242 8.94 -10.73 11.43
C LYS A 242 7.47 -10.29 11.32
N TYR A 243 7.24 -9.03 10.96
CA TYR A 243 5.90 -8.44 10.90
C TYR A 243 5.01 -9.02 9.79
N LYS A 244 5.57 -9.73 8.81
CA LYS A 244 4.81 -10.47 7.78
C LYS A 244 4.35 -11.85 8.26
N GLY A 245 4.68 -12.24 9.50
CA GLY A 245 4.19 -13.47 10.12
C GLY A 245 4.78 -14.77 9.58
N ILE A 246 5.81 -14.69 8.72
CA ILE A 246 6.46 -15.85 8.12
C ILE A 246 7.02 -16.83 9.16
N CYS A 247 7.45 -16.34 10.33
CA CYS A 247 7.92 -17.19 11.42
C CYS A 247 6.83 -18.14 11.95
N ASN A 248 5.59 -17.66 12.10
CA ASN A 248 4.48 -18.48 12.59
C ASN A 248 4.08 -19.53 11.53
N LEU A 249 4.05 -19.13 10.26
CA LEU A 249 3.78 -20.03 9.15
C LEU A 249 4.83 -21.15 9.07
N LEU A 250 6.11 -20.80 9.15
CA LEU A 250 7.21 -21.77 9.16
C LEU A 250 7.13 -22.70 10.35
N LYS A 251 6.87 -22.18 11.55
CA LYS A 251 6.71 -22.98 12.76
C LYS A 251 5.64 -24.07 12.57
N VAL A 252 4.43 -23.67 12.16
CA VAL A 252 3.33 -24.61 11.93
C VAL A 252 3.68 -25.65 10.86
N PHE A 253 4.27 -25.19 9.75
CA PHE A 253 4.60 -26.09 8.65
C PHE A 253 5.64 -27.13 9.06
N ILE A 254 6.64 -26.75 9.84
CA ILE A 254 7.70 -27.65 10.34
C ILE A 254 7.15 -28.62 11.38
N GLU A 255 6.38 -28.13 12.35
CA GLU A 255 5.82 -28.96 13.44
C GLU A 255 4.82 -30.01 12.92
N HIS A 256 4.15 -29.73 11.80
CA HIS A 256 3.13 -30.61 11.21
C HIS A 256 3.46 -31.11 9.80
N GLU A 257 4.74 -31.16 9.42
CA GLU A 257 5.16 -31.46 8.03
C GLU A 257 4.63 -32.80 7.50
N LYS A 258 4.48 -33.80 8.38
CA LYS A 258 3.95 -35.13 8.08
C LYS A 258 2.44 -35.14 7.82
N GLU A 259 1.72 -34.19 8.40
CA GLU A 259 0.27 -34.05 8.25
C GLU A 259 -0.09 -33.19 7.02
N ILE A 260 0.89 -32.45 6.48
CA ILE A 260 0.71 -31.53 5.36
C ILE A 260 1.17 -32.19 4.05
N ASP A 261 0.18 -32.62 3.28
CA ASP A 261 0.35 -33.16 1.92
C ASP A 261 0.42 -32.03 0.88
N ALA A 262 1.42 -31.16 1.02
CA ALA A 262 1.78 -30.09 0.09
C ALA A 262 3.23 -29.60 0.34
N LYS A 263 3.78 -28.82 -0.58
CA LYS A 263 4.98 -28.01 -0.37
C LYS A 263 4.61 -26.60 0.13
N LEU A 264 5.57 -25.89 0.71
CA LEU A 264 5.50 -24.45 0.95
C LEU A 264 6.52 -23.75 0.07
N ILE A 265 6.05 -22.86 -0.80
CA ILE A 265 6.92 -21.99 -1.60
C ILE A 265 6.92 -20.60 -0.98
N ILE A 266 8.11 -20.07 -0.72
CA ILE A 266 8.35 -18.78 -0.10
C ILE A 266 9.07 -17.90 -1.12
N VAL A 267 8.43 -16.79 -1.50
CA VAL A 267 8.99 -15.80 -2.40
C VAL A 267 9.19 -14.48 -1.65
N GLY A 268 10.40 -13.95 -1.72
CA GLY A 268 10.76 -12.67 -1.13
C GLY A 268 12.19 -12.61 -0.59
N GLU A 269 12.59 -11.40 -0.19
CA GLU A 269 13.87 -11.10 0.45
C GLU A 269 13.63 -10.39 1.77
N GLY A 270 14.62 -10.42 2.66
CA GLY A 270 14.56 -9.68 3.92
C GLY A 270 15.59 -10.18 4.93
N SER A 271 15.64 -9.54 6.08
CA SER A 271 16.61 -9.85 7.13
C SER A 271 16.47 -11.26 7.71
N LEU A 272 15.34 -11.94 7.47
CA LEU A 272 15.12 -13.31 7.92
C LEU A 272 15.53 -14.38 6.90
N ARG A 273 15.94 -14.03 5.67
CA ARG A 273 16.22 -15.02 4.61
C ARG A 273 17.17 -16.14 5.07
N GLU A 274 18.32 -15.77 5.58
CA GLU A 274 19.35 -16.73 6.02
C GLU A 274 18.82 -17.60 7.17
N LYS A 275 18.21 -16.97 8.18
CA LYS A 275 17.64 -17.68 9.33
C LYS A 275 16.56 -18.68 8.94
N ILE A 276 15.72 -18.34 7.95
CA ILE A 276 14.69 -19.22 7.40
C ILE A 276 15.37 -20.42 6.73
N THR A 277 16.36 -20.18 5.87
CA THR A 277 17.09 -21.22 5.13
C THR A 277 17.81 -22.18 6.10
N ASP A 278 18.52 -21.64 7.10
CA ASP A 278 19.19 -22.43 8.14
C ASP A 278 18.21 -23.24 8.98
N HIS A 279 17.01 -22.72 9.23
CA HIS A 279 15.99 -23.43 9.98
C HIS A 279 15.38 -24.59 9.17
N ILE A 280 15.16 -24.39 7.87
CA ILE A 280 14.72 -25.45 6.96
C ILE A 280 15.77 -26.58 6.90
N ALA A 281 17.05 -26.23 6.72
CA ALA A 281 18.13 -27.19 6.61
C ALA A 281 18.33 -28.01 7.89
N ARG A 282 18.31 -27.36 9.06
CA ARG A 282 18.41 -28.05 10.35
C ARG A 282 17.29 -29.06 10.60
N ASN A 283 16.11 -28.83 10.03
CA ASN A 283 14.97 -29.74 10.11
C ASN A 283 14.89 -30.74 8.93
N LYS A 284 15.83 -30.68 7.96
CA LYS A 284 15.86 -31.54 6.76
C LYS A 284 14.61 -31.42 5.88
N LEU A 285 14.08 -30.20 5.72
CA LEU A 285 12.83 -29.92 5.02
C LEU A 285 13.00 -29.23 3.66
N GLU A 286 14.19 -29.27 3.06
CA GLU A 286 14.50 -28.63 1.77
C GLU A 286 13.63 -29.16 0.61
N ASN A 287 13.17 -30.41 0.71
CA ASN A 287 12.26 -31.01 -0.27
C ASN A 287 10.80 -30.54 -0.12
N LYS A 288 10.46 -29.96 1.02
CA LYS A 288 9.11 -29.55 1.42
C LYS A 288 8.93 -28.03 1.44
N ILE A 289 9.96 -27.28 1.81
CA ILE A 289 9.93 -25.82 1.93
C ILE A 289 10.99 -25.23 1.00
N ILE A 290 10.54 -24.46 0.00
CA ILE A 290 11.37 -23.91 -1.07
C ILE A 290 11.39 -22.39 -0.97
N VAL A 291 12.59 -21.80 -0.88
CA VAL A 291 12.79 -20.34 -0.82
C VAL A 291 13.39 -19.86 -2.15
N LEU A 292 12.64 -19.06 -2.91
CA LEU A 292 13.02 -18.62 -4.27
C LEU A 292 13.71 -17.25 -4.30
N GLY A 293 13.68 -16.51 -3.20
CA GLY A 293 14.15 -15.13 -3.15
C GLY A 293 13.24 -14.14 -3.86
N TRP A 294 13.77 -12.97 -4.22
CA TRP A 294 12.99 -11.99 -4.99
C TRP A 294 12.74 -12.49 -6.41
N LEU A 295 11.49 -12.43 -6.83
CA LEU A 295 11.08 -12.74 -8.20
C LEU A 295 10.45 -11.52 -8.86
N SER A 296 10.58 -11.47 -10.18
CA SER A 296 9.88 -10.46 -10.98
C SER A 296 8.36 -10.67 -10.89
N HIS A 297 7.60 -9.60 -11.12
CA HIS A 297 6.14 -9.69 -11.14
C HIS A 297 5.63 -10.65 -12.24
N HIS A 298 6.39 -10.77 -13.34
CA HIS A 298 6.08 -11.71 -14.42
C HIS A 298 6.12 -13.17 -13.93
N ASP A 299 7.15 -13.54 -13.15
CA ASP A 299 7.35 -14.93 -12.69
C ASP A 299 6.40 -15.30 -11.54
N LEU A 300 5.93 -14.30 -10.78
CA LEU A 300 4.96 -14.50 -9.72
C LEU A 300 3.61 -15.02 -10.24
N TRP A 301 3.18 -14.66 -11.45
CA TRP A 301 1.90 -15.10 -12.00
C TRP A 301 1.77 -16.61 -12.10
N SER A 302 2.83 -17.29 -12.56
CA SER A 302 2.89 -18.75 -12.63
C SER A 302 2.72 -19.37 -11.25
N LEU A 303 3.40 -18.80 -10.25
CA LEU A 303 3.33 -19.27 -8.87
C LEU A 303 1.96 -19.03 -8.24
N TYR A 304 1.34 -17.87 -8.47
CA TYR A 304 -0.03 -17.63 -8.02
C TYR A 304 -0.98 -18.64 -8.65
N ASN A 305 -0.95 -18.81 -9.97
CA ASN A 305 -1.90 -19.64 -10.71
C ASN A 305 -1.85 -21.14 -10.32
N GLY A 306 -0.66 -21.65 -10.00
CA GLY A 306 -0.46 -23.05 -9.59
C GLY A 306 -0.67 -23.32 -8.09
N ALA A 307 -0.76 -22.29 -7.25
CA ALA A 307 -0.84 -22.46 -5.80
C ALA A 307 -2.22 -22.99 -5.37
N ARG A 308 -2.23 -23.87 -4.35
CA ARG A 308 -3.46 -24.26 -3.64
C ARG A 308 -4.12 -23.07 -2.96
N ALA A 309 -3.30 -22.24 -2.32
CA ALA A 309 -3.69 -20.97 -1.73
C ALA A 309 -2.47 -20.08 -1.49
N LEU A 310 -2.72 -18.76 -1.46
CA LEU A 310 -1.78 -17.80 -0.90
C LEU A 310 -2.06 -17.63 0.60
N ILE A 311 -1.01 -17.72 1.41
CA ILE A 311 -1.07 -17.50 2.87
C ILE A 311 -0.50 -16.12 3.19
N VAL A 312 -1.31 -15.28 3.83
CA VAL A 312 -0.94 -13.92 4.27
C VAL A 312 -1.04 -13.85 5.80
N PRO A 313 -0.05 -14.37 6.55
CA PRO A 313 -0.11 -14.48 8.01
C PRO A 313 0.35 -13.19 8.71
N SER A 314 0.22 -12.03 8.07
CA SER A 314 0.78 -10.76 8.55
C SER A 314 0.39 -10.46 10.00
N ILE A 315 1.39 -10.12 10.82
CA ILE A 315 1.19 -9.68 12.21
C ILE A 315 0.84 -8.20 12.26
N ASN A 316 1.43 -7.40 11.37
CA ASN A 316 1.06 -5.99 11.22
C ASN A 316 -0.33 -5.85 10.58
N LEU A 317 -0.94 -4.69 10.80
CA LEU A 317 -2.16 -4.29 10.10
C LEU A 317 -1.84 -4.05 8.62
N GLU A 318 -2.47 -4.85 7.76
CA GLU A 318 -2.37 -4.70 6.31
C GLU A 318 -3.66 -4.08 5.79
N ASN A 319 -3.57 -3.08 4.92
CA ASN A 319 -4.76 -2.36 4.50
C ASN A 319 -5.50 -3.13 3.41
N ASN A 320 -4.88 -3.27 2.24
CA ASN A 320 -5.43 -4.03 1.14
C ASN A 320 -4.25 -4.56 0.29
N PRO A 321 -3.59 -5.65 0.74
CA PRO A 321 -2.29 -6.08 0.22
C PRO A 321 -2.41 -6.57 -1.23
N LEU A 322 -1.56 -6.02 -2.12
CA LEU A 322 -1.61 -6.33 -3.55
C LEU A 322 -1.40 -7.80 -3.86
N VAL A 323 -0.52 -8.50 -3.14
CA VAL A 323 -0.28 -9.94 -3.33
C VAL A 323 -1.55 -10.78 -3.20
N ALA A 324 -2.48 -10.38 -2.33
CA ALA A 324 -3.77 -11.05 -2.19
C ALA A 324 -4.66 -10.82 -3.41
N LEU A 325 -4.69 -9.58 -3.92
CA LEU A 325 -5.47 -9.21 -5.09
C LEU A 325 -4.92 -9.87 -6.36
N GLU A 326 -3.60 -9.93 -6.51
CA GLU A 326 -2.88 -10.62 -7.59
C GLU A 326 -3.21 -12.11 -7.60
N ALA A 327 -3.14 -12.79 -6.45
CA ALA A 327 -3.55 -14.19 -6.33
C ALA A 327 -5.02 -14.41 -6.73
N MET A 328 -5.93 -13.54 -6.26
CA MET A 328 -7.34 -13.64 -6.62
C MET A 328 -7.60 -13.41 -8.11
N SER A 329 -6.79 -12.59 -8.78
CA SER A 329 -6.96 -12.31 -10.21
C SER A 329 -6.76 -13.55 -11.10
N VAL A 330 -5.97 -14.52 -10.64
CA VAL A 330 -5.78 -15.83 -11.30
C VAL A 330 -6.66 -16.94 -10.69
N GLY A 331 -7.53 -16.59 -9.74
CA GLY A 331 -8.48 -17.50 -9.10
C GLY A 331 -7.93 -18.24 -7.89
N THR A 332 -6.76 -17.86 -7.37
CA THR A 332 -6.14 -18.52 -6.23
C THR A 332 -6.75 -18.01 -4.93
N PRO A 333 -7.23 -18.89 -4.04
CA PRO A 333 -7.80 -18.47 -2.76
C PRO A 333 -6.71 -17.87 -1.87
N VAL A 334 -7.12 -16.93 -1.03
CA VAL A 334 -6.26 -16.25 -0.06
C VAL A 334 -6.75 -16.57 1.33
N THR A 335 -5.84 -16.94 2.22
CA THR A 335 -6.07 -17.17 3.64
C THR A 335 -5.12 -16.32 4.46
N GLY A 336 -5.46 -16.00 5.70
CA GLY A 336 -4.64 -15.08 6.48
C GLY A 336 -5.31 -14.59 7.75
N LYS A 337 -4.53 -13.86 8.55
CA LYS A 337 -5.00 -13.28 9.81
C LYS A 337 -5.96 -12.13 9.57
N ASP A 338 -7.00 -12.01 10.40
CA ASP A 338 -7.85 -10.82 10.46
C ASP A 338 -7.07 -9.61 11.02
N SER A 339 -6.21 -9.04 10.19
CA SER A 339 -5.30 -7.95 10.55
C SER A 339 -5.43 -6.82 9.55
N GLY A 340 -6.19 -5.79 9.91
CA GLY A 340 -6.51 -4.68 9.02
C GLY A 340 -7.63 -5.05 8.04
N GLY A 341 -7.42 -4.83 6.74
CA GLY A 341 -8.38 -5.17 5.69
C GLY A 341 -8.18 -6.54 5.04
N ILE A 342 -7.28 -7.39 5.54
CA ILE A 342 -7.14 -8.78 5.05
C ILE A 342 -8.47 -9.55 5.22
N GLY A 343 -9.13 -9.45 6.37
CA GLY A 343 -10.41 -10.12 6.62
C GLY A 343 -11.52 -9.69 5.66
N GLU A 344 -11.48 -8.44 5.19
CA GLU A 344 -12.44 -7.92 4.20
C GLU A 344 -12.27 -8.53 2.80
N ILE A 345 -11.05 -8.95 2.46
CA ILE A 345 -10.72 -9.63 1.19
C ILE A 345 -11.13 -11.10 1.29
N ILE A 346 -10.63 -11.79 2.31
CA ILE A 346 -10.85 -13.23 2.51
C ILE A 346 -12.34 -13.51 2.70
N GLY A 347 -13.03 -12.71 3.50
CA GLY A 347 -14.46 -12.89 3.81
C GLY A 347 -15.40 -12.73 2.61
N LYS A 348 -14.94 -12.21 1.46
CA LYS A 348 -15.71 -12.23 0.20
C LYS A 348 -15.68 -13.60 -0.48
N VAL A 349 -14.62 -14.37 -0.26
CA VAL A 349 -14.46 -15.74 -0.77
C VAL A 349 -15.08 -16.71 0.23
N ASP A 350 -14.57 -16.71 1.45
CA ASP A 350 -14.99 -17.57 2.56
C ASP A 350 -14.52 -17.00 3.90
N LYS A 351 -15.41 -16.86 4.89
CA LYS A 351 -15.05 -16.34 6.22
C LYS A 351 -14.38 -17.39 7.10
N ASP A 352 -14.54 -18.67 6.79
CA ASP A 352 -14.06 -19.79 7.62
C ASP A 352 -12.54 -19.99 7.49
N ILE A 353 -11.90 -19.32 6.54
CA ILE A 353 -10.44 -19.35 6.33
C ILE A 353 -9.75 -18.07 6.79
N ILE A 354 -10.41 -17.30 7.67
CA ILE A 354 -9.80 -16.16 8.35
C ILE A 354 -9.22 -16.63 9.67
N PHE A 355 -7.93 -16.39 9.89
CA PHE A 355 -7.26 -16.75 11.14
C PHE A 355 -7.53 -15.68 12.21
N LYS A 356 -7.85 -16.12 13.43
CA LYS A 356 -8.05 -15.23 14.58
C LYS A 356 -6.81 -15.30 15.48
N GLY A 357 -6.58 -14.24 16.28
CA GLY A 357 -5.47 -14.22 17.24
C GLY A 357 -4.09 -14.36 16.60
N GLU A 358 -3.28 -15.32 17.07
CA GLU A 358 -1.95 -15.63 16.49
C GLU A 358 -2.01 -16.55 15.27
N GLY A 359 -3.19 -17.15 15.01
CA GLY A 359 -3.48 -17.92 13.80
C GLY A 359 -2.76 -19.26 13.67
N ILE A 360 -2.03 -19.74 14.68
CA ILE A 360 -1.24 -20.97 14.59
C ILE A 360 -2.13 -22.19 14.31
N GLU A 361 -3.18 -22.39 15.09
CA GLU A 361 -4.11 -23.51 14.90
C GLU A 361 -4.91 -23.38 13.60
N GLU A 362 -5.35 -22.17 13.25
CA GLU A 362 -6.10 -21.96 12.01
C GLU A 362 -5.24 -22.15 10.77
N ILE A 363 -3.96 -21.74 10.80
CA ILE A 363 -2.98 -22.07 9.75
C ILE A 363 -2.87 -23.60 9.64
N ARG A 364 -2.70 -24.32 10.76
CA ARG A 364 -2.58 -25.78 10.77
C ARG A 364 -3.80 -26.44 10.15
N LEU A 365 -5.00 -26.10 10.62
CA LEU A 365 -6.26 -26.63 10.11
C LEU A 365 -6.44 -26.33 8.63
N PHE A 366 -6.10 -25.12 8.17
CA PHE A 366 -6.18 -24.76 6.77
C PHE A 366 -5.20 -25.56 5.90
N LEU A 367 -3.94 -25.71 6.33
CA LEU A 367 -2.90 -26.45 5.60
C LEU A 367 -3.25 -27.94 5.44
N GLN A 368 -4.00 -28.52 6.38
CA GLN A 368 -4.49 -29.90 6.34
C GLN A 368 -5.78 -30.05 5.51
N ASN A 369 -6.50 -28.96 5.27
CA ASN A 369 -7.77 -28.99 4.57
C ASN A 369 -7.57 -29.18 3.07
N LYS A 370 -8.37 -30.09 2.48
CA LYS A 370 -8.41 -30.35 1.03
C LYS A 370 -9.60 -29.68 0.32
N LYS A 371 -10.28 -28.75 1.00
CA LYS A 371 -11.41 -27.99 0.45
C LYS A 371 -10.99 -27.26 -0.82
N PHE A 372 -11.76 -27.47 -1.88
CA PHE A 372 -11.57 -26.82 -3.16
C PHE A 372 -12.35 -25.51 -3.23
N TYR A 373 -11.75 -24.50 -3.84
CA TYR A 373 -12.39 -23.22 -4.12
C TYR A 373 -12.47 -23.03 -5.64
N SER A 374 -13.64 -22.65 -6.15
CA SER A 374 -13.81 -22.36 -7.58
C SER A 374 -12.96 -21.15 -7.98
N LYS A 375 -12.02 -21.38 -8.91
CA LYS A 375 -11.19 -20.33 -9.49
C LYS A 375 -12.05 -19.25 -10.15
N GLU A 376 -13.10 -19.64 -10.87
CA GLU A 376 -14.03 -18.75 -11.57
C GLU A 376 -14.72 -17.81 -10.60
N LYS A 377 -15.24 -18.33 -9.48
CA LYS A 377 -15.87 -17.51 -8.44
C LYS A 377 -14.90 -16.48 -7.87
N ILE A 378 -13.65 -16.88 -7.60
CA ILE A 378 -12.62 -15.97 -7.06
C ILE A 378 -12.27 -14.88 -8.09
N LYS A 379 -12.11 -15.26 -9.37
CA LYS A 379 -11.87 -14.31 -10.47
C LYS A 379 -13.02 -13.31 -10.63
N GLN A 380 -14.27 -13.75 -10.47
CA GLN A 380 -15.44 -12.85 -10.49
C GLN A 380 -15.43 -11.86 -9.33
N ILE A 381 -15.06 -12.31 -8.11
CA ILE A 381 -14.90 -11.41 -6.95
C ILE A 381 -13.79 -10.39 -7.23
N TYR A 382 -12.64 -10.83 -7.74
CA TYR A 382 -11.56 -9.94 -8.16
C TYR A 382 -12.04 -8.92 -9.20
N ALA A 383 -12.65 -9.36 -10.30
CA ALA A 383 -13.11 -8.49 -11.38
C ALA A 383 -14.08 -7.42 -10.88
N ARG A 384 -14.95 -7.78 -9.93
CA ARG A 384 -15.94 -6.88 -9.35
C ARG A 384 -15.34 -5.83 -8.42
N TYR A 385 -14.39 -6.20 -7.55
CA TYR A 385 -13.96 -5.36 -6.42
C TYR A 385 -12.52 -4.87 -6.48
N TYR A 386 -11.65 -5.55 -7.23
CA TYR A 386 -10.20 -5.38 -7.12
C TYR A 386 -9.49 -5.24 -8.49
N SER A 387 -10.26 -5.17 -9.57
CA SER A 387 -9.76 -4.85 -10.90
C SER A 387 -9.46 -3.36 -11.02
N LEU A 388 -8.48 -3.02 -11.86
CA LEU A 388 -8.20 -1.63 -12.22
C LEU A 388 -9.44 -0.93 -12.79
N GLU A 389 -10.20 -1.60 -13.65
CA GLU A 389 -11.44 -1.04 -14.21
C GLU A 389 -12.47 -0.72 -13.11
N GLY A 390 -12.64 -1.62 -12.13
CA GLY A 390 -13.50 -1.39 -10.97
C GLY A 390 -13.07 -0.19 -10.14
N PHE A 391 -11.77 -0.09 -9.86
CA PHE A 391 -11.19 1.06 -9.17
C PHE A 391 -11.45 2.37 -9.93
N MET A 392 -11.19 2.38 -11.23
CA MET A 392 -11.32 3.58 -12.05
C MET A 392 -12.77 4.09 -12.12
N ARG A 393 -13.77 3.20 -12.13
CA ARG A 393 -15.18 3.61 -12.07
C ARG A 393 -15.49 4.42 -10.81
N GLU A 394 -15.02 3.99 -9.65
CA GLU A 394 -15.22 4.69 -8.37
C GLU A 394 -14.35 5.96 -8.29
N TYR A 395 -13.08 5.87 -8.67
CA TYR A 395 -12.12 6.97 -8.62
C TYR A 395 -12.52 8.15 -9.53
N VAL A 396 -12.93 7.88 -10.76
CA VAL A 396 -13.41 8.91 -11.70
C VAL A 396 -14.72 9.54 -11.22
N SER A 397 -15.63 8.74 -10.66
CA SER A 397 -16.88 9.25 -10.08
C SER A 397 -16.61 10.23 -8.94
N LEU A 398 -15.64 9.91 -8.07
CA LEU A 398 -15.21 10.79 -6.99
C LEU A 398 -14.73 12.15 -7.53
N ILE A 399 -13.87 12.15 -8.56
CA ILE A 399 -13.32 13.37 -9.15
C ILE A 399 -14.42 14.23 -9.81
N ARG A 400 -15.44 13.60 -10.40
CA ARG A 400 -16.56 14.32 -11.02
C ARG A 400 -17.49 14.96 -9.99
N ASN A 401 -17.85 14.24 -8.92
CA ASN A 401 -18.83 14.70 -7.93
C ASN A 401 -18.31 15.85 -7.07
N ASP A 402 -17.00 15.92 -6.81
CA ASP A 402 -16.40 17.04 -6.09
C ASP A 402 -16.51 18.37 -6.88
N ASN A 403 -16.52 18.32 -8.21
CA ASN A 403 -16.76 19.51 -9.03
C ASN A 403 -18.19 20.05 -8.86
N GLU A 404 -19.21 19.18 -8.75
CA GLU A 404 -20.60 19.61 -8.53
C GLU A 404 -20.81 20.19 -7.12
N ALA A 405 -20.12 19.64 -6.12
CA ALA A 405 -20.14 20.18 -4.76
C ALA A 405 -19.43 21.54 -4.65
N GLN A 406 -18.32 21.74 -5.38
CA GLN A 406 -17.61 23.03 -5.42
C GLN A 406 -18.36 24.10 -6.22
N VAL A 407 -19.03 23.74 -7.32
CA VAL A 407 -19.90 24.67 -8.09
C VAL A 407 -21.11 25.11 -7.26
N LYS A 408 -21.68 24.23 -6.43
CA LYS A 408 -22.75 24.60 -5.48
C LYS A 408 -22.25 25.47 -4.31
N ALA A 409 -20.98 25.33 -3.93
CA ALA A 409 -20.39 26.15 -2.86
C ALA A 409 -19.94 27.54 -3.35
N SER A 410 -19.69 27.72 -4.65
CA SER A 410 -19.33 29.02 -5.25
C SER A 410 -20.53 29.83 -5.74
N GLY A 411 -21.71 29.24 -5.86
CA GLY A 411 -22.97 29.96 -6.08
C GLY A 411 -23.56 30.44 -4.75
N SER A 412 -23.34 31.71 -4.38
CA SER A 412 -24.07 32.33 -3.27
C SER A 412 -25.58 32.34 -3.52
N PRO A 413 -26.41 31.94 -2.54
CA PRO A 413 -27.63 32.64 -2.23
C PRO A 413 -27.36 33.57 -1.06
N SER A 414 -27.51 34.85 -1.35
CA SER A 414 -27.64 35.96 -0.41
C SER A 414 -28.37 35.59 0.89
N PHE A 415 -27.81 36.06 2.01
CA PHE A 415 -28.46 36.22 3.30
C PHE A 415 -29.95 36.61 3.20
N LYS A 416 -30.75 36.08 4.13
CA LYS A 416 -31.60 36.91 4.99
C LYS A 416 -31.82 36.22 6.33
N TYR A 417 -31.39 36.92 7.37
CA TYR A 417 -31.80 36.71 8.76
C TYR A 417 -33.33 36.73 8.86
N LEU A 418 -33.89 35.74 9.55
CA LEU A 418 -34.90 35.86 10.62
C LEU A 418 -35.07 34.51 11.30
#